data_AF-A0A8R7TN33-F1
#
_entry.id   AF-A0A8R7TN33-F1
#
_cell.length_a   1.000
_cell.length_b   1.000
_cell.length_c   1.000
_cell.angle_alpha   90.00
_cell.angle_beta   90.00
_cell.angle_gamma   90.00
#
_symmetry.space_group_name_H-M   'P 1'
#
loop_
_entity.id
_entity.type
_entity.pdbx_description
1 polymer ?
#
loop_
_entity_poly.entity_id
_entity_poly.type
_entity_poly.pdbx_seq_one_letter_code
_entity_poly.pdbx_strand_id
1 'polypeptide(L)' 'KKEIVIFKVDFEKAFDKINYGAILFMLKHLGFGDKWIRWINNILQTASASVILNGVPGKKINCKCGVR' A
#
# COMPACT_ATOMS: atom_id res chain seq x y z
N LYS A 1 33.56 -27.86 6.77
CA LYS A 1 32.80 -26.88 5.97
C LYS A 1 31.33 -27.01 6.37
N LYS A 2 30.69 -25.94 6.88
CA LYS A 2 29.24 -25.96 7.15
C LYS A 2 28.51 -25.61 5.87
N GLU A 3 27.56 -26.43 5.49
CA GLU A 3 26.64 -26.13 4.39
C GLU A 3 25.65 -25.05 4.85
N ILE A 4 25.49 -24.02 4.03
CA ILE A 4 24.59 -22.90 4.28
C ILE A 4 23.62 -22.85 3.10
N VAL A 5 22.33 -22.88 3.40
CA VAL A 5 21.27 -22.67 2.42
C VAL A 5 20.77 -21.24 2.56
N ILE A 6 20.73 -20.51 1.45
CA ILE A 6 20.21 -19.14 1.41
C ILE A 6 18.86 -19.16 0.70
N PHE A 7 17.82 -18.69 1.39
CA PHE A 7 16.48 -18.54 0.85
C PHE A 7 16.18 -17.05 0.63
N LYS A 8 15.90 -16.66 -0.61
CA LYS A 8 15.53 -15.30 -0.99
C LYS A 8 14.10 -15.28 -1.49
N VAL A 9 13.28 -14.40 -0.91
CA VAL A 9 11.93 -14.11 -1.37
C VAL A 9 11.87 -12.65 -1.78
N ASP A 10 11.16 -12.40 -2.87
CA ASP A 10 10.89 -11.05 -3.36
C ASP A 10 9.38 -10.85 -3.53
N PHE A 11 8.91 -9.62 -3.34
CA PHE A 11 7.50 -9.28 -3.46
C PHE A 11 7.24 -8.56 -4.77
N GLU A 12 6.45 -9.18 -5.65
CA GLU A 12 6.05 -8.53 -6.90
C GLU A 12 5.26 -7.25 -6.62
N LYS A 13 5.83 -6.11 -7.02
CA LYS A 13 5.21 -4.78 -6.88
C LYS A 13 4.73 -4.53 -5.45
N ALA A 14 5.63 -4.72 -4.49
CA ALA A 14 5.35 -4.61 -3.06
C ALA A 14 4.46 -3.40 -2.73
N PHE A 15 4.79 -2.21 -3.25
CA PHE A 15 4.05 -1.00 -2.94
C PHE A 15 2.70 -0.90 -3.65
N ASP A 16 2.53 -1.46 -4.85
CA ASP A 16 1.25 -1.39 -5.58
C ASP A 16 0.22 -2.41 -5.05
N LYS A 17 0.67 -3.46 -4.35
CA LYS A 17 -0.18 -4.57 -3.91
C LYS A 17 -0.52 -4.58 -2.43
N ILE A 18 -0.04 -3.61 -1.64
CA ILE A 18 -0.35 -3.56 -0.21
C ILE A 18 -1.85 -3.38 0.01
N ASN A 19 -2.43 -4.26 0.82
CA ASN A 19 -3.81 -4.16 1.28
C ASN A 19 -3.92 -3.10 2.40
N TYR A 20 -4.85 -2.16 2.28
CA TYR A 20 -5.06 -1.10 3.28
C TYR A 20 -5.47 -1.64 4.65
N GLY A 21 -6.21 -2.74 4.70
CA GLY A 21 -6.55 -3.43 5.95
C GLY A 21 -5.29 -3.91 6.70
N ALA A 22 -4.25 -4.37 5.99
CA ALA A 22 -3.00 -4.76 6.61
C ALA A 22 -2.27 -3.58 7.24
N ILE A 23 -2.27 -2.41 6.57
CA ILE A 23 -1.70 -1.17 7.12
C ILE A 23 -2.43 -0.79 8.40
N LEU A 24 -3.76 -0.69 8.36
CA LEU A 24 -4.56 -0.28 9.52
C LEU A 24 -4.43 -1.26 10.69
N PHE A 25 -4.39 -2.57 10.40
CA PHE A 25 -4.14 -3.60 11.40
C PHE A 25 -2.78 -3.43 12.08
N MET A 26 -1.71 -3.18 11.31
CA MET A 26 -0.37 -2.96 11.86
C MET A 26 -0.30 -1.69 12.69
N LEU A 27 -0.88 -0.57 12.24
CA LEU A 27 -0.89 0.68 12.99
C LEU A 27 -1.58 0.52 14.35
N LYS A 28 -2.69 -0.24 14.40
CA LYS A 28 -3.35 -0.56 15.66
C LYS A 28 -2.46 -1.39 16.59
N HIS A 29 -1.75 -2.38 16.08
CA HIS A 29 -0.84 -3.23 16.87
C HIS A 29 0.43 -2.51 17.33
N LEU A 30 0.89 -1.52 16.57
CA LEU A 30 2.02 -0.67 16.92
C LEU A 30 1.65 0.40 17.96
N GLY A 31 0.38 0.47 18.39
CA GLY A 31 -0.07 1.37 19.44
C GLY A 31 -0.38 2.80 18.97
N PHE A 32 -0.60 3.01 17.67
CA PHE A 32 -1.03 4.33 17.18
C PHE A 32 -2.45 4.65 17.69
N GLY A 33 -2.67 5.90 18.07
CA GLY A 33 -3.98 6.36 18.53
C GLY A 33 -5.04 6.40 17.42
N ASP A 34 -6.31 6.22 17.78
CA ASP A 34 -7.42 6.12 16.85
C ASP A 34 -7.55 7.33 15.91
N LYS A 35 -7.23 8.54 16.39
CA LYS A 35 -7.24 9.75 15.58
C LYS A 35 -6.25 9.66 14.41
N TRP A 36 -5.06 9.12 14.67
CA TRP A 36 -4.02 8.97 13.66
C TRP A 36 -4.39 7.87 12.67
N ILE A 37 -4.88 6.73 13.15
CA ILE A 37 -5.38 5.63 12.32
C ILE A 37 -6.52 6.12 11.41
N ARG A 38 -7.43 6.95 11.93
CA ARG A 38 -8.53 7.52 11.15
C ARG A 38 -8.05 8.43 10.03
N TRP A 39 -7.04 9.26 10.28
CA TRP A 39 -6.43 10.09 9.24
C TRP A 39 -5.81 9.25 8.13
N ILE A 40 -5.05 8.22 8.49
CA ILE A 40 -4.46 7.30 7.51
C ILE A 40 -5.55 6.59 6.71
N ASN A 41 -6.59 6.05 7.37
CA ASN A 41 -7.70 5.41 6.68
C ASN A 41 -8.37 6.35 5.67
N ASN A 42 -8.59 7.62 6.03
CA ASN A 42 -9.18 8.58 5.10
C ASN A 42 -8.30 8.81 3.88
N ILE A 43 -6.99 8.97 4.07
CA ILE A 43 -6.02 9.14 2.97
C ILE A 43 -6.08 7.93 2.02
N LEU A 44 -6.03 6.72 2.58
CA LEU A 44 -6.06 5.48 1.82
C LEU A 44 -7.38 5.31 1.04
N GLN A 45 -8.53 5.68 1.62
CA GLN A 45 -9.83 5.60 0.94
C GLN A 45 -10.00 6.64 -0.17
N THR A 46 -9.34 7.79 -0.08
CA THR A 46 -9.39 8.83 -1.13
C THR A 46 -8.39 8.62 -2.26
N ALA A 47 -7.55 7.58 -2.18
CA ALA A 47 -6.53 7.31 -3.18
C ALA A 47 -7.16 7.01 -4.56
N SER A 48 -6.72 7.75 -5.58
CA SER A 48 -7.15 7.55 -6.95
C SER A 48 -5.99 7.73 -7.93
N ALA A 49 -6.07 7.07 -9.08
CA ALA A 49 -5.10 7.13 -10.15
C ALA A 49 -5.80 7.46 -11.48
N SER A 50 -5.05 7.97 -12.45
CA SER A 50 -5.52 8.14 -13.83
C SER A 50 -4.39 7.80 -14.79
N VAL A 51 -4.72 7.29 -15.97
CA VAL A 51 -3.74 7.02 -17.03
C VAL A 51 -3.58 8.29 -17.86
N ILE A 52 -2.37 8.80 -18.00
CA ILE A 52 -2.08 9.95 -18.85
C ILE A 52 -1.65 9.42 -20.23
N LEU A 53 -2.36 9.81 -21.28
CA LEU A 53 -2.03 9.45 -22.66
C LEU A 53 -1.79 10.73 -23.45
N ASN A 54 -0.58 10.91 -23.98
CA ASN A 54 -0.16 12.11 -24.73
C ASN A 54 -0.46 13.43 -23.98
N GLY A 55 -0.25 13.44 -22.67
CA GLY A 55 -0.51 14.60 -21.81
C GLY A 55 -1.98 14.79 -21.41
N VAL A 56 -2.90 13.99 -21.94
CA VAL A 56 -4.32 14.05 -21.57
C VAL A 56 -4.61 13.02 -20.48
N PRO A 57 -5.06 13.44 -19.28
CA PRO A 57 -5.46 12.51 -18.23
C PRO A 57 -6.77 11.80 -18.60
N GLY A 58 -6.75 10.49 -18.53
CA GLY A 58 -7.92 9.63 -18.71
C GLY A 58 -8.82 9.58 -17.47
N LYS A 59 -9.72 8.59 -17.46
CA LYS A 59 -10.69 8.39 -16.38
C LYS A 59 -9.98 8.13 -15.03
N LYS A 60 -10.51 8.72 -13.95
CA LYS A 60 -10.09 8.44 -12.58
C LYS A 60 -10.51 7.02 -12.17
N ILE A 61 -9.58 6.31 -11.55
CA ILE A 61 -9.71 4.95 -11.04
C ILE A 61 -9.47 5.02 -9.54
N ASN A 62 -10.40 4.50 -8.75
CA ASN A 62 -10.22 4.43 -7.30
C ASN A 62 -9.27 3.29 -6.95
N CYS A 63 -8.24 3.58 -6.16
CA CYS A 63 -7.28 2.59 -5.72
C CYS A 63 -7.88 1.78 -4.57
N LYS A 64 -7.84 0.44 -4.68
CA LYS A 64 -8.31 -0.47 -3.62
C LYS A 64 -7.17 -1.06 -2.78
N CYS A 65 -5.96 -0.97 -3.31
CA CYS A 65 -4.71 -1.42 -2.73
C CYS A 65 -3.59 -0.58 -3.31
N GLY A 66 -2.43 -0.66 -2.67
CA GLY A 66 -1.22 0.01 -3.08
C GLY A 66 -1.07 1.42 -2.53
N VAL A 67 0.16 1.77 -2.21
CA VAL A 67 0.58 3.06 -1.67
C VAL A 67 1.64 3.67 -2.58
N ARG A 68 1.74 4.99 -2.58
CA ARG A 68 2.75 5.75 -3.30
C ARG A 68 3.53 6.63 -2.35
#